data_AF-A0A1H8VHQ7-F1
#
_entry.id   AF-A0A1H8VHQ7-F1
#
_cell.length_a   1.000
_cell.length_b   1.000
_cell.length_c   1.000
_cell.angle_alpha   90.00
_cell.angle_beta   90.00
_cell.angle_gamma   90.00
#
_symmetry.space_group_name_H-M   'P 1'
#
loop_
_entity.id
_entity.type
_entity.pdbx_description
1 polymer ?
#
loop_
_entity_poly.entity_id
_entity_poly.type
_entity_poly.pdbx_seq_one_letter_code
_entity_poly.pdbx_strand_id
1 'polypeptide(L)' 'MPFTFAHPAYALPLKFINPRYLSATGLVLGSMAPDFEYFLTLEPHQTIGHSFSGLFVR' A
#
# COMPACT_ATOMS: atom_id res chain seq x y z
N MET A 1 -5.24 7.42 5.75
CA MET A 1 -4.23 8.49 6.03
C MET A 1 -3.91 9.19 4.71
N PRO A 2 -3.47 10.47 4.67
CA PRO A 2 -3.37 11.20 3.41
C PRO A 2 -2.26 10.61 2.53
N PHE A 3 -2.72 10.15 1.37
CA PHE A 3 -2.05 10.18 0.06
C PHE A 3 -0.63 9.60 -0.05
N THR A 4 -0.61 8.28 -0.27
CA THR A 4 0.04 7.56 -1.40
C THR A 4 1.53 7.67 -1.70
N PHE A 5 2.25 8.72 -1.27
CA PHE A 5 3.71 8.77 -1.43
C PHE A 5 4.47 8.32 -0.17
N ALA A 6 3.80 8.31 0.98
CA ALA A 6 4.39 7.80 2.22
C ALA A 6 4.73 6.30 2.12
N HIS A 7 3.82 5.50 1.55
CA HIS A 7 4.00 4.06 1.35
C HIS A 7 5.20 3.72 0.44
N PRO A 8 5.32 4.26 -0.79
CA PRO A 8 6.48 4.00 -1.63
C PRO A 8 7.75 4.63 -1.06
N ALA A 9 7.70 5.79 -0.40
CA ALA A 9 8.88 6.37 0.24
C ALA A 9 9.45 5.48 1.36
N TYR A 10 8.58 4.79 2.10
CA TYR A 10 8.99 3.83 3.13
C TYR A 10 9.39 2.47 2.54
N ALA A 11 8.79 2.05 1.43
CA ALA A 11 9.09 0.78 0.78
C ALA A 11 10.36 0.82 -0.10
N LEU A 12 10.72 1.97 -0.68
CA LEU A 12 11.85 2.09 -1.61
C LEU A 12 13.20 1.67 -1.00
N PRO A 13 13.52 1.98 0.28
CA PRO A 13 14.74 1.50 0.93
C PRO A 13 14.85 -0.03 1.01
N LEU A 14 13.74 -0.78 0.98
CA LEU A 14 13.77 -2.25 1.00
C LEU A 14 14.55 -2.81 -0.20
N LYS A 15 14.57 -2.09 -1.33
CA LYS A 15 15.38 -2.46 -2.50
C LYS A 15 16.86 -2.68 -2.13
N PHE A 16 17.39 -1.94 -1.17
CA PHE A 16 18.79 -2.05 -0.76
C PHE A 16 19.10 -3.31 0.05
N ILE A 17 18.07 -3.96 0.63
CA ILE A 17 18.24 -5.23 1.38
C ILE A 17 18.57 -6.37 0.42
N ASN A 18 17.88 -6.44 -0.72
CA ASN A 18 18.13 -7.49 -1.70
C ASN A 18 17.81 -7.05 -3.14
N PRO A 19 18.70 -6.25 -3.77
CA PRO A 19 18.42 -5.59 -5.05
C PRO A 19 18.24 -6.57 -6.22
N ARG A 20 18.69 -7.82 -6.08
CA ARG A 20 18.49 -8.89 -7.07
C ARG A 20 17.06 -9.42 -7.11
N TYR A 21 16.35 -9.37 -5.99
CA TYR A 21 14.99 -9.94 -5.86
C TYR A 21 13.91 -8.87 -5.71
N LEU A 22 14.29 -7.64 -5.35
CA LEU A 22 13.36 -6.55 -5.09
C LEU A 22 13.37 -5.52 -6.21
N SER A 23 12.31 -5.52 -7.01
CA SER A 23 12.08 -4.53 -8.07
C SER A 23 11.55 -3.22 -7.48
N ALA A 24 12.14 -2.09 -7.87
CA ALA A 24 11.65 -0.76 -7.49
C ALA A 24 10.19 -0.54 -7.91
N THR A 25 9.84 -0.92 -9.15
CA THR A 25 8.48 -0.80 -9.68
C THR A 25 7.51 -1.67 -8.90
N GLY A 26 7.90 -2.90 -8.55
CA GLY A 26 7.09 -3.80 -7.75
C GLY A 26 6.85 -3.28 -6.33
N LEU A 27 7.88 -2.71 -5.70
CA LEU A 27 7.78 -2.08 -4.38
C LEU A 27 6.86 -0.86 -4.41
N VAL A 28 6.99 0.01 -5.42
CA VAL A 28 6.14 1.20 -5.58
C VAL A 28 4.69 0.79 -5.81
N LEU A 29 4.42 -0.02 -6.83
CA LEU A 29 3.06 -0.44 -7.17
C LEU A 29 2.41 -1.28 -6.06
N GLY A 30 3.15 -2.21 -5.45
CA GLY A 30 2.65 -3.04 -4.35
C GLY A 30 2.34 -2.23 -3.10
N SER A 31 3.15 -1.21 -2.78
CA SER A 31 2.90 -0.32 -1.63
C SER A 31 1.68 0.59 -1.82
N MET A 32 1.26 0.82 -3.07
CA MET A 32 0.10 1.62 -3.43
C MET A 32 -1.17 0.78 -3.65
N ALA A 33 -1.05 -0.55 -3.79
CA ALA A 33 -2.18 -1.45 -3.99
C ALA A 33 -3.31 -1.33 -2.95
N PRO A 34 -3.06 -1.21 -1.63
CA PRO A 34 -4.14 -1.02 -0.66
C PRO A 34 -4.84 0.34 -0.78
N ASP A 35 -4.17 1.32 -1.41
CA ASP A 35 -4.69 2.67 -1.59
C ASP A 35 -5.43 2.85 -2.94
N PHE A 36 -5.37 1.87 -3.86
CA PHE A 36 -5.99 1.98 -5.18
C PHE A 36 -7.52 2.12 -5.13
N GLU A 37 -8.18 1.50 -4.16
CA GLU A 37 -9.61 1.66 -3.97
C GLU A 37 -9.96 3.14 -3.73
N TYR A 38 -9.19 3.85 -2.90
CA TYR A 38 -9.33 5.28 -2.68
C TYR A 38 -8.98 6.14 -3.91
N PHE A 39 -8.06 5.69 -4.78
CA PHE A 39 -7.81 6.36 -6.06
C PHE A 39 -8.98 6.27 -7.03
N LEU A 40 -9.63 5.11 -7.08
CA LEU A 40 -10.72 4.85 -8.01
C LEU A 40 -12.03 5.50 -7.54
N THR A 41 -12.29 5.50 -6.23
CA THR A 41 -13.52 6.05 -5.66
C THR A 41 -13.41 7.53 -5.30
N LEU A 42 -12.18 8.07 -5.14
CA LEU A 42 -11.90 9.44 -4.69
C LEU A 42 -12.59 9.85 -3.38
N GLU A 43 -13.15 8.88 -2.65
CA GLU A 43 -13.79 9.06 -1.36
C GLU A 43 -13.05 8.23 -0.30
N PRO A 44 -12.75 8.79 0.87
CA PRO A 44 -12.18 8.05 1.98
C PRO A 44 -13.23 7.12 2.60
N HIS A 45 -13.51 5.99 1.95
CA HIS A 45 -14.43 4.99 2.49
C HIS A 45 -13.70 4.12 3.53
N GLN A 46 -13.70 4.57 4.79
CA GLN A 46 -13.16 3.79 5.91
C GLN A 46 -14.17 2.74 6.38
N THR A 47 -14.35 1.63 5.65
CA THR A 47 -15.29 0.59 6.08
C THR A 47 -14.66 -0.65 6.72
N ILE A 48 -13.51 -1.14 6.26
CA ILE A 48 -13.05 -2.50 6.64
C ILE A 48 -11.59 -2.56 7.10
N GLY A 49 -10.70 -1.73 6.53
CA GLY A 49 -9.25 -1.80 6.77
C GLY A 49 -8.76 -1.37 8.17
N HIS A 50 -9.64 -0.85 9.02
CA HIS A 50 -9.31 -0.36 10.36
C HIS A 50 -10.07 -1.10 11.49
N SER A 51 -10.53 -2.33 11.24
CA SER A 51 -11.10 -3.18 12.29
C SER A 51 -10.52 -4.59 12.24
N PHE A 52 -10.17 -5.13 13.41
CA PHE A 52 -9.59 -6.48 13.55
C PHE A 52 -10.52 -7.56 13.00
N SER A 53 -11.83 -7.36 13.08
CA SER A 53 -12.85 -8.23 12.47
C SER A 53 -12.80 -8.25 10.93
N GLY A 54 -12.43 -7.14 10.30
CA GLY A 54 -12.28 -7.05 8.83
C GLY A 54 -11.11 -7.86 8.28
N LEU A 55 -10.15 -8.25 9.12
CA LEU A 55 -9.02 -9.11 8.73
C LEU A 55 -9.42 -10.60 8.60
N PHE A 56 -10.47 -11.02 9.31
CA PHE A 56 -10.92 -12.43 9.39
C PHE A 56 -12.23 -12.69 8.67
N VAL A 57 -12.98 -11.64 8.30
CA VAL A 57 -14.21 -11.77 7.52
C VAL A 57 -13.91 -11.44 6.06
N ARG A 58 -13.46 -12.47 5.34
CA ARG A 58 -13.69 -12.63 3.90
C ARG A 58 -13.77 -14.11 3.56
#